data_AF-A0A9E9NQ30-F1
#
_entry.id   AF-A0A9E9NQ30-F1
#
_cell.length_a   1.000
_cell.length_b   1.000
_cell.length_c   1.000
_cell.angle_alpha   90.00
_cell.angle_beta   90.00
_cell.angle_gamma   90.00
#
_symmetry.space_group_name_H-M   'P 1'
#
loop_
_entity.id
_entity.type
_entity.pdbx_description
1 polymer ?
#
loop_
_entity_poly.entity_id
_entity_poly.type
_entity_poly.pdbx_seq_one_letter_code
_entity_poly.pdbx_strand_id
1 'polypeptide(L)'
;MKFSTLIAFLFFLSPITYAQHPMDRLNDLMNSSTPQKITTEDEIRTYVKRVKESFNFMDRYNEAGISYKDKNGYTKQELNDLQCNKLYMMDDLIDFQSRYSHLASVPEIKSINQNTLELREEVFKNVQKYNFKCTNELINIPLDTSKL
;
A
#
# COMPACT_ATOMS: atom_id res chain seq x y z
N MET A 1 40.76 -44.72 -11.65
CA MET A 1 40.81 -43.27 -11.35
C MET A 1 40.53 -42.49 -12.62
N LYS A 2 39.40 -41.80 -12.71
CA LYS A 2 39.10 -40.78 -13.72
C LYS A 2 38.21 -39.70 -13.09
N PHE A 3 38.59 -38.46 -13.31
CA PHE A 3 37.91 -37.23 -12.92
C PHE A 3 36.56 -37.10 -13.64
N SER A 4 35.53 -36.60 -12.93
CA SER A 4 34.46 -35.81 -13.51
C SER A 4 33.98 -34.77 -12.51
N THR A 5 34.42 -33.55 -12.75
CA THR A 5 33.79 -32.28 -12.38
C THR A 5 32.29 -32.32 -12.66
N LEU A 6 31.43 -31.91 -11.73
CA LEU A 6 30.17 -31.25 -12.08
C LEU A 6 29.67 -30.33 -10.95
N ILE A 7 30.05 -29.06 -11.10
CA ILE A 7 29.22 -27.87 -10.96
C ILE A 7 28.39 -27.77 -9.66
N ALA A 8 28.94 -26.95 -8.76
CA ALA A 8 28.21 -26.26 -7.70
C ALA A 8 27.03 -25.46 -8.31
N PHE A 9 25.83 -26.02 -8.24
CA PHE A 9 24.62 -25.19 -8.26
C PHE A 9 24.42 -24.64 -6.85
N LEU A 10 25.09 -23.52 -6.60
CA LEU A 10 24.64 -22.52 -5.66
C LEU A 10 23.18 -22.21 -6.02
N PHE A 11 22.25 -22.80 -5.26
CA PHE A 11 20.91 -22.24 -5.13
C PHE A 11 21.08 -20.87 -4.48
N PHE A 12 21.35 -19.85 -5.30
CA PHE A 12 20.95 -18.49 -5.00
C PHE A 12 19.42 -18.48 -5.03
N LEU A 13 18.82 -19.02 -3.98
CA LEU A 13 17.55 -18.52 -3.51
C LEU A 13 17.88 -17.10 -3.08
N SER A 14 17.73 -16.15 -4.02
CA SER A 14 17.52 -14.75 -3.67
C SER A 14 16.51 -14.79 -2.52
N PRO A 15 16.79 -14.17 -1.36
CA PRO A 15 15.75 -14.03 -0.36
C PRO A 15 14.62 -13.29 -1.06
N ILE A 16 13.52 -14.01 -1.34
CA ILE A 16 12.24 -13.37 -1.58
C ILE A 16 11.95 -12.75 -0.22
N THR A 17 12.43 -11.53 -0.05
CA THR A 17 12.19 -10.73 1.14
C THR A 17 10.73 -10.35 1.04
N TYR A 18 9.87 -11.28 1.43
CA TYR A 18 8.45 -11.10 1.61
C TYR A 18 8.27 -9.79 2.37
N ALA A 19 7.42 -8.92 1.83
CA ALA A 19 7.23 -7.52 2.21
C ALA A 19 6.54 -7.38 3.60
N GLN A 20 7.02 -8.10 4.61
CA GLN A 20 6.58 -7.97 5.99
C GLN A 20 6.84 -6.55 6.51
N HIS A 21 8.06 -6.01 6.31
CA HIS A 21 8.42 -4.66 6.76
C HIS A 21 7.53 -3.50 6.24
N PRO A 22 7.18 -3.46 4.93
CA PRO A 22 6.23 -2.49 4.38
C PRO A 22 4.84 -2.56 5.01
N MET A 23 4.34 -3.78 5.21
CA MET A 23 3.00 -4.04 5.74
C MET A 23 2.92 -3.75 7.24
N ASP A 24 3.99 -4.05 7.98
CA ASP A 24 4.13 -3.70 9.39
C ASP A 24 4.18 -2.18 9.58
N ARG A 25 4.92 -1.45 8.71
CA ARG A 25 4.95 0.03 8.75
C ARG A 25 3.60 0.65 8.42
N LEU A 26 2.85 0.05 7.49
CA LEU A 26 1.49 0.46 7.19
C LEU A 26 0.56 0.20 8.38
N ASN A 27 0.65 -0.97 9.00
CA ASN A 27 -0.06 -1.29 10.24
C ASN A 27 0.30 -0.35 11.39
N ASP A 28 1.56 0.05 11.56
CA ASP A 28 1.99 1.00 12.58
C ASP A 28 1.43 2.40 12.32
N LEU A 29 1.41 2.83 11.06
CA LEU A 29 0.76 4.06 10.65
C LEU A 29 -0.77 3.98 10.90
N MET A 30 -1.39 2.83 10.63
CA MET A 30 -2.83 2.56 10.84
C MET A 30 -3.24 2.54 12.31
N ASN A 31 -2.38 2.04 13.19
CA ASN A 31 -2.68 1.83 14.61
C ASN A 31 -2.15 2.92 15.54
N SER A 32 -1.54 3.99 15.01
CA SER A 32 -1.08 5.10 15.86
C SER A 32 -2.27 5.77 16.57
N SER A 33 -2.21 5.81 17.91
CA SER A 33 -3.30 6.24 18.77
C SER A 33 -3.62 7.74 18.60
N THR A 34 -4.91 8.07 18.58
CA THR A 34 -5.41 9.45 18.57
C THR A 34 -5.02 10.18 19.87
N PRO A 35 -4.32 11.33 19.81
CA PRO A 35 -3.99 12.08 21.01
C PRO A 35 -5.22 12.64 21.73
N GLN A 36 -5.19 12.62 23.06
CA GLN A 36 -6.17 13.28 23.94
C GLN A 36 -6.10 14.81 23.80
N LYS A 37 -7.26 15.45 23.60
CA LYS A 37 -7.51 16.91 23.56
C LYS A 37 -6.47 17.70 22.75
N ILE A 38 -6.62 17.62 21.44
CA ILE A 38 -5.89 18.42 20.45
C ILE A 38 -6.77 19.60 20.04
N THR A 39 -6.16 20.75 19.75
CA THR A 39 -6.90 21.89 19.16
C THR A 39 -7.36 21.51 17.75
N THR A 40 -8.37 22.18 17.20
CA THR A 40 -8.80 21.94 15.80
C THR A 40 -7.64 22.10 14.81
N GLU A 41 -6.69 22.99 15.07
CA GLU A 41 -5.48 23.15 14.26
C GLU A 41 -4.55 21.92 14.33
N ASP A 42 -4.38 21.33 15.51
CA ASP A 42 -3.58 20.12 15.67
C ASP A 42 -4.27 18.89 15.07
N GLU A 43 -5.61 18.83 15.13
CA GLU A 43 -6.40 17.80 14.45
C GLU A 43 -6.23 17.89 12.93
N ILE A 44 -6.32 19.10 12.36
CA ILE A 44 -6.07 19.36 10.93
C ILE A 44 -4.65 18.93 10.57
N ARG A 45 -3.63 19.33 11.36
CA ARG A 45 -2.23 18.96 11.10
C ARG A 45 -2.02 17.45 11.14
N THR A 46 -2.59 16.77 12.12
CA THR A 46 -2.51 15.31 12.27
C THR A 46 -3.17 14.62 11.09
N TYR A 47 -4.38 15.06 10.73
CA TYR A 47 -5.10 14.56 9.57
C TYR A 47 -4.27 14.73 8.29
N VAL A 48 -3.80 15.94 7.98
CA VAL A 48 -3.10 16.24 6.73
C VAL A 48 -1.79 15.45 6.66
N LYS A 49 -1.06 15.36 7.78
CA LYS A 49 0.15 14.54 7.88
C LYS A 49 -0.13 13.07 7.57
N ARG A 50 -1.14 12.47 8.22
CA ARG A 50 -1.47 11.04 8.05
C ARG A 50 -1.91 10.74 6.62
N VAL A 51 -2.74 11.60 6.02
CA VAL A 51 -3.18 11.43 4.64
C VAL A 51 -1.99 11.52 3.67
N LYS A 52 -1.11 12.51 3.85
CA LYS A 52 0.10 12.67 3.02
C LYS A 52 1.04 11.48 3.14
N GLU A 53 1.28 10.98 4.34
CA GLU A 53 2.10 9.79 4.58
C GLU A 53 1.50 8.54 3.94
N SER A 54 0.16 8.42 3.94
CA SER A 54 -0.54 7.32 3.28
C SER A 54 -0.40 7.37 1.76
N PHE A 55 -0.61 8.52 1.14
CA PHE A 55 -0.40 8.69 -0.31
C PHE A 55 1.04 8.42 -0.72
N ASN A 56 2.02 8.99 0.01
CA ASN A 56 3.43 8.72 -0.25
C ASN A 56 3.76 7.22 -0.15
N PHE A 57 3.17 6.50 0.82
CA PHE A 57 3.38 5.06 0.93
C PHE A 57 2.75 4.31 -0.25
N MET A 58 1.51 4.64 -0.61
CA MET A 58 0.80 4.01 -1.73
C MET A 58 1.52 4.21 -3.08
N ASP A 59 2.09 5.40 -3.31
CA ASP A 59 2.88 5.70 -4.50
C ASP A 59 4.13 4.81 -4.57
N ARG A 60 4.93 4.77 -3.50
CA ARG A 60 6.11 3.90 -3.41
C ARG A 60 5.77 2.42 -3.50
N TYR A 61 4.66 2.01 -2.90
CA TYR A 61 4.17 0.63 -2.99
C TYR A 61 3.82 0.27 -4.45
N ASN A 62 3.14 1.16 -5.16
CA ASN A 62 2.82 0.98 -6.57
C ASN A 62 4.10 0.97 -7.44
N GLU A 63 5.06 1.85 -7.20
CA GLU A 63 6.36 1.84 -7.87
C GLU A 63 7.14 0.55 -7.61
N ALA A 64 7.17 0.07 -6.37
CA ALA A 64 7.81 -1.18 -5.99
C ALA A 64 7.17 -2.38 -6.69
N GLY A 65 5.84 -2.38 -6.82
CA GLY A 65 5.10 -3.42 -7.53
C GLY A 65 5.35 -3.40 -9.05
N ILE A 66 5.35 -2.22 -9.66
CA ILE A 66 5.68 -2.06 -11.10
C ILE A 66 7.13 -2.49 -11.36
N SER A 67 8.08 -2.00 -10.55
CA SER A 67 9.50 -2.34 -10.69
C SER A 67 9.74 -3.85 -10.54
N TYR A 68 9.06 -4.51 -9.60
CA TYR A 68 9.15 -5.97 -9.48
C TYR A 68 8.58 -6.67 -10.71
N LYS A 69 7.37 -6.29 -11.13
CA LYS A 69 6.69 -6.87 -12.29
C LYS A 69 7.55 -6.75 -13.55
N ASP A 70 8.18 -5.62 -13.78
CA ASP A 70 8.99 -5.38 -14.98
C ASP A 70 10.28 -6.21 -14.96
N LYS A 71 10.85 -6.49 -13.78
CA LYS A 71 12.07 -7.29 -13.61
C LYS A 71 11.82 -8.80 -13.65
N ASN A 72 10.76 -9.27 -12.99
CA ASN A 72 10.55 -10.69 -12.67
C ASN A 72 9.26 -11.25 -13.28
N GLY A 73 8.35 -10.39 -13.73
CA GLY A 73 6.98 -10.76 -14.04
C GLY A 73 6.12 -10.89 -12.77
N TYR A 74 4.80 -10.76 -12.96
CA TYR A 74 3.82 -11.19 -11.97
C TYR A 74 2.96 -12.31 -12.53
N THR A 75 2.63 -13.25 -11.66
CA THR A 75 1.48 -14.14 -11.86
C THR A 75 0.19 -13.32 -11.86
N LYS A 76 -0.89 -13.92 -12.40
CA LYS A 76 -2.21 -13.30 -12.34
C LYS A 76 -2.68 -13.05 -10.90
N GLN A 77 -2.32 -13.95 -9.97
CA GLN A 77 -2.68 -13.82 -8.57
C GLN A 77 -1.93 -12.66 -7.91
N GLU A 78 -0.62 -12.52 -8.10
CA GLU A 78 0.15 -11.40 -7.53
C GLU A 78 -0.30 -10.05 -8.09
N LEU A 79 -0.67 -9.99 -9.38
CA LEU A 79 -1.24 -8.77 -9.96
C LEU A 79 -2.61 -8.42 -9.37
N ASN A 80 -3.44 -9.44 -9.12
CA ASN A 80 -4.72 -9.29 -8.43
C ASN A 80 -4.49 -8.77 -7.00
N ASP A 81 -3.62 -9.42 -6.24
CA ASP A 81 -3.29 -9.06 -4.86
C ASP A 81 -2.68 -7.65 -4.77
N LEU A 82 -1.86 -7.23 -5.75
CA LEU A 82 -1.37 -5.85 -5.84
C LEU A 82 -2.52 -4.85 -5.95
N GLN A 83 -3.48 -5.07 -6.85
CA GLN A 83 -4.62 -4.15 -7.01
C GLN A 83 -5.54 -4.18 -5.79
N CYS A 84 -5.76 -5.35 -5.19
CA CYS A 84 -6.56 -5.48 -3.99
C CYS A 84 -5.93 -4.78 -2.78
N ASN A 85 -4.61 -4.88 -2.61
CA ASN A 85 -3.92 -4.13 -1.56
C ASN A 85 -4.03 -2.61 -1.77
N LYS A 86 -3.95 -2.13 -3.03
CA LYS A 86 -4.18 -0.71 -3.33
C LYS A 86 -5.60 -0.27 -2.94
N LEU A 87 -6.61 -1.09 -3.26
CA LEU A 87 -7.99 -0.80 -2.88
C LEU A 87 -8.16 -0.78 -1.36
N TYR A 88 -7.60 -1.78 -0.68
CA TYR A 88 -7.60 -1.87 0.78
C TYR A 88 -7.00 -0.61 1.43
N MET A 89 -5.83 -0.14 0.96
CA MET A 89 -5.18 1.06 1.48
C MET A 89 -6.03 2.32 1.28
N MET A 90 -6.74 2.42 0.15
CA MET A 90 -7.66 3.53 -0.11
C MET A 90 -8.90 3.48 0.80
N ASP A 91 -9.47 2.29 0.99
CA ASP A 91 -10.63 2.10 1.87
C ASP A 91 -10.27 2.38 3.34
N ASP A 92 -9.10 1.95 3.83
CA ASP A 92 -8.59 2.31 5.17
C ASP A 92 -8.39 3.82 5.33
N LEU A 93 -7.85 4.49 4.30
CA LEU A 93 -7.68 5.93 4.32
C LEU A 93 -9.02 6.66 4.40
N ILE A 94 -10.05 6.19 3.69
CA ILE A 94 -11.41 6.73 3.77
C ILE A 94 -12.00 6.51 5.18
N ASP A 95 -11.79 5.33 5.76
CA ASP A 95 -12.22 5.04 7.13
C ASP A 95 -11.53 5.97 8.14
N PHE A 96 -10.23 6.21 7.98
CA PHE A 96 -9.51 7.22 8.76
C PHE A 96 -10.12 8.62 8.58
N GLN A 97 -10.37 9.05 7.34
CA GLN A 97 -10.94 10.37 7.05
C GLN A 97 -12.33 10.55 7.66
N SER A 98 -13.14 9.49 7.70
CA SER A 98 -14.49 9.51 8.30
C SER A 98 -14.48 9.82 9.81
N ARG A 99 -13.42 9.41 10.54
CA ARG A 99 -13.23 9.71 11.97
C ARG A 99 -13.00 11.20 12.23
N TYR A 100 -12.62 11.95 11.20
CA TYR A 100 -12.42 13.41 11.22
C TYR A 100 -13.51 14.15 10.41
N SER A 101 -14.69 13.56 10.27
CA SER A 101 -15.80 14.13 9.49
C SER A 101 -16.22 15.54 9.96
N HIS A 102 -15.98 15.90 11.23
CA HIS A 102 -16.20 17.25 11.74
C HIS A 102 -15.30 18.31 11.09
N LEU A 103 -14.17 17.91 10.50
CA LEU A 103 -13.26 18.78 9.77
C LEU A 103 -13.67 18.97 8.28
N ALA A 104 -14.71 18.30 7.79
CA ALA A 104 -15.08 18.31 6.38
C ALA A 104 -15.50 19.69 5.82
N SER A 105 -15.80 20.66 6.69
CA SER A 105 -16.08 22.05 6.31
C SER A 105 -14.80 22.85 6.02
N VAL A 106 -13.63 22.40 6.47
CA VAL A 106 -12.34 23.03 6.19
C VAL A 106 -12.00 22.82 4.71
N PRO A 107 -11.76 23.90 3.92
CA PRO A 107 -11.59 23.78 2.46
C PRO A 107 -10.49 22.82 2.01
N GLU A 108 -9.35 22.83 2.70
CA GLU A 108 -8.23 21.91 2.42
C GLU A 108 -8.64 20.44 2.65
N ILE A 109 -9.28 20.14 3.79
CA ILE A 109 -9.75 18.80 4.15
C ILE A 109 -10.80 18.31 3.17
N LYS A 110 -11.74 19.19 2.78
CA LYS A 110 -12.74 18.89 1.75
C LYS A 110 -12.09 18.49 0.43
N SER A 111 -11.08 19.24 -0.01
CA SER A 111 -10.34 18.94 -1.23
C SER A 111 -9.61 17.60 -1.14
N ILE A 112 -8.97 17.31 0.00
CA ILE A 112 -8.26 16.05 0.24
C ILE A 112 -9.22 14.86 0.22
N ASN A 113 -10.35 14.94 0.92
CA ASN A 113 -11.38 13.89 0.95
C ASN A 113 -11.89 13.59 -0.46
N GLN A 114 -12.22 14.64 -1.23
CA GLN A 114 -12.71 14.48 -2.60
C GLN A 114 -11.68 13.78 -3.50
N ASN A 115 -10.41 14.22 -3.46
CA ASN A 115 -9.34 13.59 -4.23
C ASN A 115 -9.12 12.12 -3.83
N THR A 116 -9.27 11.81 -2.54
CA THR A 116 -9.15 10.43 -2.05
C THR A 116 -10.25 9.53 -2.63
N LEU A 117 -11.49 10.01 -2.67
CA LEU A 117 -12.60 9.27 -3.29
C LEU A 117 -12.41 9.06 -4.79
N GLU A 118 -11.92 10.08 -5.50
CA GLU A 118 -11.65 10.00 -6.94
C GLU A 118 -10.58 8.93 -7.25
N LEU A 119 -9.46 8.96 -6.52
CA LEU A 119 -8.40 7.96 -6.65
C LEU A 119 -8.90 6.54 -6.30
N ARG A 120 -9.75 6.42 -5.28
CA ARG A 120 -10.31 5.14 -4.85
C ARG A 120 -11.19 4.55 -5.94
N GLU A 121 -12.00 5.36 -6.61
CA GLU A 121 -12.80 4.93 -7.76
C GLU A 121 -11.95 4.50 -8.96
N GLU A 122 -10.80 5.13 -9.21
CA GLU A 122 -9.85 4.69 -10.24
C GLU A 122 -9.29 3.30 -9.94
N VAL A 123 -8.87 3.06 -8.69
CA VAL A 123 -8.39 1.74 -8.25
C VAL A 123 -9.51 0.70 -8.34
N PHE A 124 -10.71 1.05 -7.90
CA PHE A 124 -11.87 0.15 -7.93
C PHE A 124 -12.26 -0.25 -9.36
N LYS A 125 -12.24 0.69 -10.31
CA LYS A 125 -12.44 0.38 -11.74
C LYS A 125 -11.44 -0.64 -12.26
N ASN A 126 -10.19 -0.59 -11.83
CA ASN A 126 -9.18 -1.58 -12.21
C ASN A 126 -9.51 -2.96 -11.62
N VAL A 127 -9.89 -3.03 -10.35
CA VAL A 127 -10.33 -4.28 -9.70
C VAL A 127 -11.52 -4.89 -10.45
N GLN A 128 -12.54 -4.08 -10.78
CA GLN A 128 -13.71 -4.52 -11.54
C GLN A 128 -13.37 -4.99 -12.95
N LYS A 129 -12.54 -4.23 -13.69
CA LYS A 129 -12.14 -4.53 -15.07
C LYS A 129 -11.53 -5.92 -15.21
N TYR A 130 -10.79 -6.38 -14.21
CA TYR A 130 -10.11 -7.67 -14.22
C TYR A 130 -10.84 -8.76 -13.40
N ASN A 131 -12.03 -8.46 -12.88
CA ASN A 131 -12.86 -9.36 -12.05
C ASN A 131 -12.08 -9.96 -10.87
N PHE A 132 -11.34 -9.10 -10.19
CA PHE A 132 -10.50 -9.42 -9.04
C PHE A 132 -11.37 -9.66 -7.80
N LYS A 133 -11.09 -10.75 -7.08
CA LYS A 133 -11.74 -11.06 -5.80
C LYS A 133 -10.80 -10.63 -4.67
N CYS A 134 -11.09 -9.48 -4.08
CA CYS A 134 -10.29 -8.94 -3.00
C CYS A 134 -10.72 -9.50 -1.63
N THR A 135 -9.72 -9.72 -0.78
CA THR A 135 -9.89 -9.98 0.65
C THR A 135 -9.96 -8.66 1.41
N ASN A 136 -10.53 -8.69 2.62
CA ASN A 136 -10.55 -7.53 3.52
C ASN A 136 -9.25 -7.43 4.35
N GLU A 137 -8.15 -7.95 3.82
CA GLU A 137 -6.86 -8.02 4.50
C GLU A 137 -5.76 -7.79 3.46
N LEU A 138 -4.68 -7.19 3.94
CA LEU A 138 -3.46 -6.95 3.19
C LEU A 138 -2.72 -8.27 2.93
N ILE A 139 -2.55 -8.61 1.65
CA ILE A 139 -1.86 -9.83 1.23
C ILE A 139 -0.39 -9.52 0.97
N ASN A 140 0.52 -10.31 1.51
CA ASN A 140 1.94 -10.14 1.21
C ASN A 140 2.24 -10.57 -0.24
N ILE A 141 2.84 -9.68 -1.02
CA ILE A 141 3.26 -9.94 -2.40
C ILE A 141 4.73 -9.61 -2.60
N PRO A 142 5.39 -10.18 -3.62
CA PRO A 142 6.73 -9.78 -3.98
C PRO A 142 6.77 -8.31 -4.46
N LEU A 143 7.70 -7.53 -3.89
CA LEU A 143 7.92 -6.13 -4.22
C LEU A 143 9.41 -5.88 -4.42
N ASP A 144 9.74 -4.87 -5.22
CA ASP A 144 11.11 -4.35 -5.28
C ASP A 144 11.35 -3.41 -4.10
N THR A 145 11.93 -3.96 -3.03
CA THR A 145 12.15 -3.22 -1.78
C THR A 145 13.12 -2.04 -1.93
N SER A 146 13.85 -1.93 -3.05
CA SER A 146 14.69 -0.75 -3.31
C SER A 146 13.89 0.52 -3.67
N LYS A 147 12.60 0.35 -3.98
CA LYS A 147 11.64 1.43 -4.30
C LYS A 147 10.74 1.82 -3.13
N LEU A 148 10.91 1.14 -2.00
CA LEU A 148 10.08 1.24 -0.81
C LEU A 148 10.92 1.72 0.38
#